data_AF-A0A1F4WDZ8-F1
#
_entry.id   AF-A0A1F4WDZ8-F1
#
_cell.length_a   1.000
_cell.length_b   1.000
_cell.length_c   1.000
_cell.angle_alpha   90.00
_cell.angle_beta   90.00
_cell.angle_gamma   90.00
#
_symmetry.space_group_name_H-M   'P 1'
#
loop_
_entity.id
_entity.type
_entity.pdbx_description
1 polymer ?
#
loop_
_entity_poly.entity_id
_entity_poly.type
_entity_poly.pdbx_seq_one_letter_code
_entity_poly.pdbx_strand_id
1 'polypeptide(L)'
;MEEIKKYLKHGKQTIPSDKITKLANAVPGDGFDFVVGTLDWLDKNLRVERNRPDWDKTFHKRTAAQIVDDGFSTGCTDVALVFVSLCRTKSIPTKYVEAIGKDWLEDRYKEGRIHGHAFAEVYLNDRWYVVDPEMGTIYVASTPYRFFEIYGTGLDTWDVGLHSFEEMRDKFLDFKKNYESTHL
;
A
#
# COMPACT_ATOMS: atom_id res chain seq x y z
N MET A 1 5.68 1.44 21.88
CA MET A 1 5.85 -0.03 21.82
C MET A 1 4.57 -0.75 21.42
N GLU A 2 3.46 -0.62 22.17
CA GLU A 2 2.20 -1.33 21.84
C GLU A 2 1.61 -0.93 20.48
N GLU A 3 1.67 0.38 20.16
CA GLU A 3 1.24 0.91 18.86
C GLU A 3 2.05 0.37 17.68
N ILE A 4 3.32 0.00 17.90
CA ILE A 4 4.19 -0.58 16.86
C ILE A 4 3.86 -2.06 16.69
N LYS A 5 3.66 -2.79 17.80
CA LYS A 5 3.39 -4.23 17.79
C LYS A 5 2.13 -4.60 17.00
N LYS A 6 1.11 -3.73 16.96
CA LYS A 6 -0.09 -4.02 16.14
C LYS A 6 0.24 -4.18 14.66
N TYR A 7 1.26 -3.48 14.17
CA TYR A 7 1.72 -3.54 12.78
C TYR A 7 2.69 -4.70 12.49
N LEU A 8 2.93 -5.58 13.45
CA LEU A 8 3.50 -6.91 13.22
C LEU A 8 2.42 -7.93 12.81
N LYS A 9 1.14 -7.64 13.08
CA LYS A 9 0.03 -8.53 12.71
C LYS A 9 -0.28 -8.41 11.23
N HIS A 10 -0.74 -9.50 10.64
CA HIS A 10 -1.25 -9.49 9.27
C HIS A 10 -2.74 -9.14 9.25
N GLY A 11 -3.13 -8.31 8.28
CA GLY A 11 -4.53 -8.13 7.91
C GLY A 11 -5.00 -9.27 7.02
N LYS A 12 -6.30 -9.34 6.76
CA LYS A 12 -6.94 -10.42 5.98
C LYS A 12 -6.30 -10.62 4.60
N GLN A 13 -5.88 -9.56 3.92
CA GLN A 13 -5.24 -9.63 2.61
C GLN A 13 -3.74 -9.90 2.67
N THR A 14 -3.13 -9.73 3.83
CA THR A 14 -1.67 -9.83 3.99
C THR A 14 -1.24 -11.06 4.77
N ILE A 15 -2.15 -11.96 5.15
CA ILE A 15 -1.82 -13.25 5.78
C ILE A 15 -0.81 -14.00 4.89
N PRO A 16 0.34 -14.43 5.43
CA PRO A 16 1.34 -15.09 4.62
C PRO A 16 0.91 -16.52 4.29
N SER A 17 0.96 -16.88 3.01
CA SER A 17 0.94 -18.27 2.58
C SER A 17 2.32 -18.91 2.73
N ASP A 18 2.42 -20.22 2.50
CA ASP A 18 3.72 -20.91 2.42
C ASP A 18 4.62 -20.29 1.35
N LYS A 19 4.06 -19.84 0.24
CA LYS A 19 4.81 -19.19 -0.85
C LYS A 19 5.34 -17.83 -0.41
N ILE A 20 4.53 -17.02 0.25
CA ILE A 20 4.97 -15.74 0.83
C ILE A 20 6.06 -15.97 1.88
N THR A 21 5.90 -16.98 2.73
CA THR A 21 6.89 -17.32 3.77
C THR A 21 8.22 -17.75 3.14
N LYS A 22 8.18 -18.62 2.13
CA LYS A 22 9.38 -19.03 1.38
C LYS A 22 10.04 -17.84 0.68
N LEU A 23 9.25 -16.98 0.05
CA LEU A 23 9.74 -15.78 -0.62
C LEU A 23 10.42 -14.82 0.37
N ALA A 24 9.77 -14.52 1.50
CA ALA A 24 10.34 -13.68 2.54
C ALA A 24 11.66 -14.26 3.10
N ASN A 25 11.82 -15.58 3.14
CA ASN A 25 13.07 -16.21 3.56
C ASN A 25 14.14 -16.25 2.47
N ALA A 26 13.77 -16.09 1.21
CA ALA A 26 14.70 -16.05 0.08
C ALA A 26 15.25 -14.65 -0.20
N VAL A 27 14.53 -13.58 0.20
CA VAL A 27 15.05 -12.20 0.14
C VAL A 27 16.19 -12.06 1.16
N PRO A 28 17.40 -11.67 0.71
CA PRO A 28 18.57 -11.58 1.58
C PRO A 28 18.51 -10.36 2.51
N GLY A 29 19.31 -10.41 3.58
CA GLY A 29 19.49 -9.29 4.50
C GLY A 29 18.40 -9.17 5.58
N ASP A 30 18.56 -8.16 6.42
CA ASP A 30 17.60 -7.73 7.44
C ASP A 30 17.37 -6.22 7.35
N GLY A 31 16.45 -5.68 8.16
CA GLY A 31 16.18 -4.25 8.23
C GLY A 31 16.03 -3.58 6.86
N PHE A 32 16.90 -2.61 6.56
CA PHE A 32 16.87 -1.89 5.28
C PHE A 32 17.30 -2.76 4.10
N ASP A 33 18.27 -3.67 4.27
CA ASP A 33 18.71 -4.56 3.19
C ASP A 33 17.56 -5.47 2.75
N PHE A 34 16.78 -5.96 3.71
CA PHE A 34 15.56 -6.73 3.41
C PHE A 34 14.50 -5.88 2.70
N VAL A 35 14.28 -4.63 3.12
CA VAL A 35 13.32 -3.72 2.47
C VAL A 35 13.73 -3.47 1.02
N VAL A 36 15.00 -3.14 0.77
CA VAL A 36 15.52 -2.92 -0.58
C VAL A 36 15.44 -4.19 -1.43
N GLY A 37 15.83 -5.34 -0.88
CA GLY A 37 15.70 -6.63 -1.57
C GLY A 37 14.25 -6.99 -1.90
N THR A 38 13.30 -6.61 -1.05
CA THR A 38 11.87 -6.80 -1.30
C THR A 38 11.39 -5.90 -2.44
N LEU A 39 11.80 -4.63 -2.46
CA LEU A 39 11.46 -3.70 -3.56
C LEU A 39 12.02 -4.17 -4.90
N ASP A 40 13.28 -4.63 -4.92
CA ASP A 40 13.91 -5.21 -6.10
C ASP A 40 13.18 -6.48 -6.59
N TRP A 41 12.75 -7.34 -5.66
CA TRP A 41 11.95 -8.50 -6.02
C TRP A 41 10.61 -8.12 -6.65
N LEU A 42 9.90 -7.14 -6.08
CA LEU A 42 8.61 -6.68 -6.59
C LEU A 42 8.74 -6.16 -8.02
N ASP A 43 9.72 -5.28 -8.28
CA ASP A 43 10.00 -4.72 -9.61
C ASP A 43 10.28 -5.81 -10.66
N LYS A 44 11.07 -6.83 -10.28
CA LYS A 44 11.45 -7.92 -11.20
C LYS A 44 10.35 -8.96 -11.44
N ASN A 45 9.42 -9.13 -10.51
CA ASN A 45 8.51 -10.29 -10.51
C ASN A 45 7.03 -9.93 -10.67
N LEU A 46 6.62 -8.68 -10.45
CA LEU A 46 5.23 -8.26 -10.64
C LEU A 46 5.11 -7.36 -11.86
N ARG A 47 4.59 -7.90 -12.96
CA ARG A 47 4.26 -7.10 -14.14
C ARG A 47 3.08 -6.18 -13.83
N VAL A 48 3.21 -4.89 -14.17
CA VAL A 48 2.12 -3.93 -14.00
C VAL A 48 1.12 -4.03 -15.16
N GLU A 49 -0.14 -4.34 -14.85
CA GLU A 49 -1.24 -4.51 -15.81
C GLU A 49 -2.47 -3.66 -15.41
N ARG A 50 -2.38 -2.35 -15.58
CA ARG A 50 -3.44 -1.40 -15.14
C ARG A 50 -4.70 -1.41 -16.01
N ASN A 51 -4.58 -1.74 -17.30
CA ASN A 51 -5.67 -1.63 -18.29
C ASN A 51 -6.32 -2.98 -18.62
N ARG A 52 -6.55 -3.80 -17.60
CA ARG A 52 -7.16 -5.12 -17.79
C ARG A 52 -8.67 -5.03 -17.98
N PRO A 53 -9.27 -5.89 -18.83
CA PRO A 53 -10.72 -5.90 -19.03
C PRO A 53 -11.50 -6.39 -17.79
N ASP A 54 -10.84 -7.09 -16.87
CA ASP A 54 -11.37 -7.63 -15.61
C ASP A 54 -10.84 -6.89 -14.37
N TRP A 55 -10.42 -5.62 -14.52
CA TRP A 55 -9.87 -4.82 -13.43
C TRP A 55 -10.84 -4.68 -12.25
N ASP A 56 -12.14 -4.58 -12.51
CA ASP A 56 -13.20 -4.44 -11.50
C ASP A 56 -13.32 -5.68 -10.60
N LYS A 57 -12.91 -6.84 -11.11
CA LYS A 57 -12.89 -8.11 -10.36
C LYS A 57 -11.66 -8.27 -9.48
N THR A 58 -10.59 -7.52 -9.77
CA THR A 58 -9.30 -7.64 -9.08
C THR A 58 -9.03 -6.47 -8.14
N PHE A 59 -9.49 -5.26 -8.47
CA PHE A 59 -9.31 -4.04 -7.70
C PHE A 59 -9.83 -4.18 -6.26
N HIS A 60 -8.92 -4.02 -5.28
CA HIS A 60 -9.18 -4.16 -3.84
C HIS A 60 -9.74 -5.54 -3.40
N LYS A 61 -9.67 -6.57 -4.25
CA LYS A 61 -10.27 -7.89 -3.97
C LYS A 61 -9.25 -9.01 -3.74
N ARG A 62 -7.99 -8.78 -4.10
CA ARG A 62 -6.93 -9.79 -4.01
C ARG A 62 -6.15 -9.72 -2.71
N THR A 63 -5.60 -10.87 -2.32
CA THR A 63 -4.63 -11.03 -1.24
C THR A 63 -3.20 -10.97 -1.80
N ALA A 64 -2.22 -10.68 -0.94
CA ALA A 64 -0.80 -10.72 -1.28
C ALA A 64 -0.39 -12.06 -1.90
N ALA A 65 -0.91 -13.17 -1.37
CA ALA A 65 -0.64 -14.51 -1.91
C ALA A 65 -1.17 -14.65 -3.36
N GLN A 66 -2.41 -14.24 -3.61
CA GLN A 66 -2.99 -14.28 -4.97
C GLN A 66 -2.20 -13.40 -5.94
N ILE A 67 -1.78 -12.20 -5.53
CA ILE A 67 -0.98 -11.31 -6.39
C ILE A 67 0.36 -11.96 -6.77
N VAL A 68 1.03 -12.61 -5.82
CA VAL A 68 2.27 -13.36 -6.07
C VAL A 68 2.05 -14.63 -6.89
N ASP A 69 0.88 -15.25 -6.82
CA ASP A 69 0.52 -16.41 -7.66
C ASP A 69 0.19 -16.00 -9.10
N ASP A 70 -0.54 -14.91 -9.27
CA ASP A 70 -0.90 -14.32 -10.55
C ASP A 70 0.33 -13.77 -11.30
N GLY A 71 1.33 -13.26 -10.58
CA GLY A 71 2.56 -12.70 -11.16
C GLY A 71 2.37 -11.31 -11.79
N PHE A 72 1.26 -10.63 -11.49
CA PHE A 72 0.99 -9.27 -11.98
C PHE A 72 0.26 -8.41 -10.93
N SER A 73 0.53 -7.12 -10.95
CA SER A 73 -0.16 -6.09 -10.17
C SER A 73 -1.09 -5.27 -11.07
N THR A 74 -2.19 -4.76 -10.51
CA THR A 74 -3.11 -3.83 -11.18
C THR A 74 -2.86 -2.38 -10.78
N GLY A 75 -1.92 -2.14 -9.86
CA GLY A 75 -1.51 -0.81 -9.42
C GLY A 75 -0.86 -0.85 -8.04
N CYS A 76 -0.71 0.34 -7.46
CA CYS A 76 -0.03 0.56 -6.18
C CYS A 76 -0.56 -0.30 -5.02
N THR A 77 -1.88 -0.47 -4.90
CA THR A 77 -2.47 -1.28 -3.83
C THR A 77 -1.94 -2.71 -3.81
N ASP A 78 -1.88 -3.38 -4.97
CA ASP A 78 -1.40 -4.77 -5.03
C ASP A 78 0.07 -4.87 -4.62
N VAL A 79 0.90 -3.97 -5.15
CA VAL A 79 2.34 -3.97 -4.84
C VAL A 79 2.56 -3.68 -3.35
N ALA A 80 1.81 -2.73 -2.78
CA ALA A 80 1.85 -2.41 -1.36
C ALA A 80 1.41 -3.60 -0.49
N LEU A 81 0.36 -4.34 -0.87
CA LEU A 81 -0.09 -5.52 -0.12
C LEU A 81 0.98 -6.62 -0.06
N VAL A 82 1.65 -6.90 -1.19
CA VAL A 82 2.74 -7.88 -1.21
C VAL A 82 3.92 -7.41 -0.36
N PHE A 83 4.33 -6.15 -0.52
CA PHE A 83 5.40 -5.55 0.27
C PHE A 83 5.14 -5.64 1.79
N VAL A 84 3.94 -5.22 2.21
CA VAL A 84 3.51 -5.22 3.62
C VAL A 84 3.49 -6.65 4.17
N SER A 85 2.99 -7.61 3.39
CA SER A 85 2.97 -9.03 3.80
C SER A 85 4.38 -9.59 4.01
N LEU A 86 5.31 -9.32 3.10
CA LEU A 86 6.70 -9.79 3.21
C LEU A 86 7.43 -9.17 4.40
N CYS A 87 7.32 -7.86 4.60
CA CYS A 87 7.96 -7.18 5.73
C CYS A 87 7.48 -7.73 7.08
N ARG A 88 6.16 -7.88 7.26
CA ARG A 88 5.60 -8.42 8.51
C ARG A 88 5.95 -9.89 8.73
N THR A 89 6.09 -10.67 7.66
CA THR A 89 6.58 -12.06 7.73
C THR A 89 8.00 -12.12 8.31
N LYS A 90 8.81 -11.08 8.09
CA LYS A 90 10.15 -10.92 8.69
C LYS A 90 10.14 -10.13 10.00
N SER A 91 8.99 -10.00 10.63
CA SER A 91 8.83 -9.27 11.90
C SER A 91 9.24 -7.79 11.81
N ILE A 92 9.15 -7.17 10.63
CA ILE A 92 9.31 -5.72 10.45
C ILE A 92 7.93 -5.08 10.58
N PRO A 93 7.66 -4.26 11.62
CA PRO A 93 6.38 -3.58 11.77
C PRO A 93 6.14 -2.68 10.57
N THR A 94 5.05 -2.91 9.86
CA THR A 94 4.77 -2.21 8.60
C THR A 94 3.32 -1.78 8.56
N LYS A 95 3.01 -0.55 8.18
CA LYS A 95 1.63 -0.06 7.97
C LYS A 95 1.29 -0.11 6.48
N TYR A 96 0.03 -0.42 6.17
CA TYR A 96 -0.57 -0.06 4.89
C TYR A 96 -1.10 1.37 5.00
N VAL A 97 -0.80 2.22 4.02
CA VAL A 97 -1.23 3.62 4.01
C VAL A 97 -1.96 3.93 2.72
N GLU A 98 -3.23 4.31 2.83
CA GLU A 98 -4.04 4.79 1.72
C GLU A 98 -4.02 6.31 1.71
N ALA A 99 -3.75 6.92 0.56
CA ALA A 99 -3.64 8.36 0.43
C ALA A 99 -4.37 8.90 -0.81
N ILE A 100 -4.85 10.13 -0.73
CA ILE A 100 -5.57 10.84 -1.80
C ILE A 100 -4.73 12.03 -2.26
N GLY A 101 -4.58 12.20 -3.57
CA GLY A 101 -3.89 13.33 -4.15
C GLY A 101 -4.59 14.64 -3.79
N LYS A 102 -3.84 15.60 -3.25
CA LYS A 102 -4.37 16.94 -2.88
C LYS A 102 -4.90 17.69 -4.10
N ASP A 103 -4.30 17.44 -5.25
CA ASP A 103 -4.76 17.98 -6.53
C ASP A 103 -6.17 17.54 -6.93
N TRP A 104 -6.57 16.32 -6.59
CA TRP A 104 -7.94 15.84 -6.79
C TRP A 104 -8.90 16.39 -5.72
N LEU A 105 -8.43 16.45 -4.46
CA LEU A 105 -9.21 17.04 -3.36
C LEU A 105 -9.51 18.52 -3.62
N GLU A 106 -8.61 19.24 -4.28
CA GLU A 106 -8.71 20.69 -4.51
C GLU A 106 -9.15 21.06 -5.93
N ASP A 107 -9.66 20.09 -6.71
CA ASP A 107 -10.14 20.28 -8.09
C ASP A 107 -9.14 20.99 -9.02
N ARG A 108 -7.83 20.80 -8.79
CA ARG A 108 -6.79 21.44 -9.60
C ARG A 108 -6.73 20.88 -11.02
N TYR A 109 -7.31 19.71 -11.27
CA TYR A 109 -7.39 19.06 -12.57
C TYR A 109 -8.83 18.71 -12.93
N LYS A 110 -9.25 19.09 -14.15
CA LYS A 110 -10.62 18.92 -14.65
C LYS A 110 -11.02 17.47 -14.99
N GLU A 111 -10.11 16.51 -14.88
CA GLU A 111 -10.30 15.17 -15.47
C GLU A 111 -11.17 14.21 -14.64
N GLY A 112 -11.63 14.58 -13.44
CA GLY A 112 -12.65 13.83 -12.68
C GLY A 112 -12.26 12.40 -12.24
N ARG A 113 -11.09 11.89 -12.67
CA ARG A 113 -10.54 10.62 -12.19
C ARG A 113 -9.98 10.81 -10.79
N ILE A 114 -10.35 9.90 -9.90
CA ILE A 114 -9.79 9.87 -8.55
C ILE A 114 -8.28 9.70 -8.64
N HIS A 115 -7.54 10.60 -8.01
CA HIS A 115 -6.11 10.46 -7.81
C HIS A 115 -5.86 9.96 -6.39
N GLY A 116 -5.45 8.70 -6.27
CA GLY A 116 -5.07 8.08 -5.01
C GLY A 116 -3.76 7.31 -5.16
N HIS A 117 -3.13 6.97 -4.04
CA HIS A 117 -1.92 6.17 -4.01
C HIS A 117 -1.80 5.36 -2.72
N ALA A 118 -1.22 4.16 -2.83
CA ALA A 118 -0.97 3.29 -1.71
C ALA A 118 0.53 3.28 -1.36
N PHE A 119 0.84 3.62 -0.12
CA PHE A 119 2.18 3.56 0.44
C PHE A 119 2.28 2.47 1.51
N ALA A 120 3.50 2.25 1.99
CA ALA A 120 3.74 1.56 3.24
C ALA A 120 4.57 2.44 4.18
N GLU A 121 4.47 2.20 5.49
CA GLU A 121 5.42 2.76 6.46
C GLU A 121 6.11 1.62 7.20
N VAL A 122 7.43 1.54 7.19
CA VAL A 122 8.21 0.51 7.91
C VAL A 122 8.84 1.11 9.16
N TYR A 123 8.80 0.39 10.29
CA TYR A 123 9.47 0.81 11.52
C TYR A 123 10.84 0.12 11.63
N LEU A 124 11.91 0.90 11.49
CA LEU A 124 13.30 0.45 11.57
C LEU A 124 14.12 1.46 12.36
N ASN A 125 15.10 1.01 13.14
CA ASN A 125 16.00 1.89 13.90
C ASN A 125 15.26 3.00 14.67
N ASP A 126 14.22 2.60 15.39
CA ASP A 126 13.34 3.44 16.21
C ASP A 126 12.56 4.54 15.46
N ARG A 127 12.39 4.44 14.13
CA ARG A 127 11.69 5.44 13.31
C ARG A 127 10.82 4.81 12.23
N TRP A 128 9.75 5.51 11.85
CA TRP A 128 8.94 5.17 10.68
C TRP A 128 9.54 5.78 9.41
N TYR A 129 9.65 4.96 8.36
CA TYR A 129 10.08 5.37 7.02
C TYR A 129 8.94 5.12 6.05
N VAL A 130 8.61 6.13 5.24
CA VAL A 130 7.62 5.96 4.17
C VAL A 130 8.29 5.22 3.03
N VAL A 131 7.64 4.19 2.53
CA VAL A 131 8.06 3.42 1.36
C VAL A 131 6.96 3.56 0.32
N ASP A 132 7.37 3.81 -0.92
CA ASP A 132 6.53 3.67 -2.10
C ASP A 132 6.93 2.37 -2.81
N PRO A 133 6.20 1.28 -2.59
CA PRO A 133 6.56 -0.02 -3.15
C PRO A 133 6.42 -0.07 -4.67
N GLU A 134 5.49 0.71 -5.24
CA GLU A 134 5.28 0.76 -6.68
C GLU A 134 6.42 1.51 -7.39
N MET A 135 6.96 2.57 -6.76
CA MET A 135 8.11 3.32 -7.27
C MET A 135 9.47 2.80 -6.80
N GLY A 136 9.52 1.80 -5.91
CA GLY A 136 10.78 1.28 -5.36
C GLY A 136 11.55 2.29 -4.51
N THR A 137 10.88 3.25 -3.86
CA THR A 137 11.53 4.39 -3.17
C THR A 137 11.29 4.39 -1.67
N ILE A 138 12.32 4.74 -0.89
CA ILE A 138 12.25 4.90 0.57
C ILE A 138 12.49 6.37 0.92
N TYR A 139 11.63 6.94 1.76
CA TYR A 139 11.71 8.33 2.20
C TYR A 139 12.02 8.39 3.70
N VAL A 140 12.98 9.25 4.08
CA VAL A 140 13.42 9.46 5.48
C VAL A 140 12.42 10.30 6.28
N ALA A 141 11.46 10.94 5.61
CA ALA A 141 10.40 11.75 6.21
C ALA A 141 9.10 11.62 5.40
N SER A 142 8.02 12.24 5.88
CA SER A 142 6.72 12.34 5.22
C SER A 142 6.72 13.21 3.95
N THR A 143 7.86 13.36 3.28
CA THR A 143 8.00 14.13 2.04
C THR A 143 6.99 13.76 0.95
N PRO A 144 6.65 12.48 0.68
CA PRO A 144 5.63 12.20 -0.32
C PRO A 144 4.27 12.77 0.08
N TYR A 145 3.93 12.80 1.37
CA TYR A 145 2.65 13.32 1.88
C TYR A 145 2.48 14.84 1.73
N ARG A 146 3.46 15.57 1.20
CA ARG A 146 3.24 16.96 0.79
C ARG A 146 2.22 17.07 -0.37
N PHE A 147 2.09 16.01 -1.17
CA PHE A 147 1.19 15.96 -2.32
C PHE A 147 -0.07 15.12 -2.08
N PHE A 148 -0.13 14.43 -0.94
CA PHE A 148 -1.22 13.52 -0.62
C PHE A 148 -1.77 13.82 0.77
N GLU A 149 -3.07 13.67 0.97
CA GLU A 149 -3.65 13.53 2.30
C GLU A 149 -3.83 12.06 2.63
N ILE A 150 -3.55 11.69 3.89
CA ILE A 150 -3.76 10.31 4.34
C ILE A 150 -5.25 10.08 4.54
N TYR A 151 -5.82 9.19 3.72
CA TYR A 151 -7.18 8.71 3.90
C TYR A 151 -7.27 7.80 5.12
N GLY A 152 -6.34 6.84 5.22
CA GLY A 152 -6.36 5.85 6.26
C GLY A 152 -5.05 5.08 6.39
N THR A 153 -4.83 4.51 7.57
CA THR A 153 -3.67 3.67 7.85
C THR A 153 -4.12 2.44 8.61
N GLY A 154 -3.74 1.26 8.12
CA GLY A 154 -4.24 0.00 8.63
C GLY A 154 -3.32 -1.18 8.36
N LEU A 155 -3.88 -2.37 8.52
CA LEU A 155 -3.19 -3.63 8.22
C LEU A 155 -3.19 -3.94 6.71
N ASP A 156 -4.22 -3.55 5.99
CA ASP A 156 -4.38 -3.70 4.54
C ASP A 156 -5.52 -2.79 4.03
N THR A 157 -5.88 -2.89 2.75
CA THR A 157 -6.95 -2.06 2.16
C THR A 157 -8.33 -2.40 2.76
N TRP A 158 -8.57 -3.66 3.13
CA TRP A 158 -9.80 -4.07 3.84
C TRP A 158 -9.90 -3.53 5.26
N ASP A 159 -8.80 -3.40 5.98
CA ASP A 159 -8.74 -2.83 7.33
C ASP A 159 -9.03 -1.31 7.33
N VAL A 160 -8.64 -0.60 6.27
CA VAL A 160 -9.07 0.80 6.04
C VAL A 160 -10.47 0.91 5.43
N GLY A 161 -11.15 -0.23 5.24
CA GLY A 161 -12.54 -0.31 4.81
C GLY A 161 -12.73 -0.07 3.32
N LEU A 162 -11.80 -0.47 2.47
CA LEU A 162 -11.93 -0.35 1.01
C LEU A 162 -11.95 -1.75 0.38
N HIS A 163 -13.09 -2.16 -0.17
CA HIS A 163 -13.32 -3.50 -0.73
C HIS A 163 -13.62 -3.50 -2.23
N SER A 164 -13.97 -2.36 -2.82
CA SER A 164 -14.18 -2.21 -4.27
C SER A 164 -13.90 -0.78 -4.72
N PHE A 165 -13.90 -0.57 -6.03
CA PHE A 165 -13.76 0.77 -6.61
C PHE A 165 -14.94 1.68 -6.26
N GLU A 166 -16.16 1.17 -6.31
CA GLU A 166 -17.37 1.94 -5.98
C GLU A 166 -17.34 2.39 -4.52
N GLU A 167 -16.98 1.49 -3.60
CA GLU A 167 -16.86 1.82 -2.18
C GLU A 167 -15.75 2.84 -1.93
N MET A 168 -14.60 2.67 -2.58
CA MET A 168 -13.51 3.65 -2.52
C MET A 168 -13.94 5.00 -3.05
N ARG A 169 -14.58 5.05 -4.22
CA ARG A 169 -15.08 6.29 -4.82
C ARG A 169 -16.02 7.01 -3.87
N ASP A 170 -17.02 6.32 -3.35
CA ASP A 170 -18.04 6.94 -2.51
C ASP A 170 -17.40 7.45 -1.20
N LYS A 171 -16.51 6.68 -0.58
CA LYS A 171 -15.77 7.09 0.63
C LYS A 171 -14.80 8.24 0.38
N PHE A 172 -14.13 8.28 -0.76
CA PHE A 172 -13.21 9.37 -1.11
C PHE A 172 -13.98 10.66 -1.43
N LEU A 173 -15.15 10.57 -2.07
CA LEU A 173 -16.04 11.71 -2.27
C LEU A 173 -16.54 12.28 -0.93
N ASP A 174 -16.88 11.42 0.03
CA ASP A 174 -17.26 11.87 1.37
C ASP A 174 -16.09 12.47 2.14
N PHE A 175 -14.90 11.88 2.02
CA PHE A 175 -13.67 12.46 2.56
C PHE A 175 -13.42 13.86 1.98
N LYS A 176 -13.56 14.01 0.65
CA LYS A 176 -13.36 15.27 -0.05
C LYS A 176 -14.27 16.39 0.47
N LYS A 177 -15.57 16.13 0.67
CA LYS A 177 -16.50 17.11 1.25
C LYS A 177 -16.03 17.63 2.61
N ASN A 178 -15.49 16.75 3.46
CA ASN A 178 -14.97 17.14 4.76
C ASN A 178 -13.65 17.92 4.64
N TYR A 179 -12.77 17.52 3.73
CA TYR A 179 -11.52 18.21 3.44
C TYR A 179 -11.78 19.66 3.02
N GLU A 180 -12.69 19.87 2.07
CA GLU A 180 -13.10 21.19 1.60
C GLU A 180 -13.62 22.08 2.75
N SER A 181 -14.41 21.52 3.67
CA SER A 181 -14.95 22.29 4.81
C SER A 181 -13.91 22.76 5.83
N THR A 182 -12.70 22.20 5.80
CA THR A 182 -11.65 22.44 6.79
C THR A 182 -10.42 23.15 6.23
N HIS A 183 -10.28 23.20 4.91
CA HIS A 183 -9.09 23.73 4.22
C HIS A 183 -9.40 24.83 3.19
N LEU A 184 -10.69 25.07 2.88
CA LEU A 184 -11.17 26.16 2.04
C LEU A 184 -12.07 27.11 2.84
#